data_AF-A0A9Q1QNA6-F1
#
_entry.id   AF-A0A9Q1QNA6-F1
#
_cell.length_a   1.000
_cell.length_b   1.000
_cell.length_c   1.000
_cell.angle_alpha   90.00
_cell.angle_beta   90.00
_cell.angle_gamma   90.00
#
_symmetry.space_group_name_H-M   'P 1'
#
loop_
_entity.id
_entity.type
_entity.pdbx_description
1 polymer ?
#
loop_
_entity_poly.entity_id
_entity_poly.type
_entity_poly.pdbx_seq_one_letter_code
_entity_poly.pdbx_strand_id
1 'polypeptide(L)'
;MGKFFWVFFLSFIHFSHLGLSLSSPSSTSDLFESWCKKYNKTYPSEEEKQYRLTVFEDNLAFVNNHNSLGNSTYALDLNAYADLTHHEFKASKLGLPLSANDLIRLKRVSPGQQPDPFGDVGVPSSVDWRKEGAVTKVKDQGTCGAIEGINKIVTGSLVSLSEQELIDCDRSFNEGCDGGLMDYAYEFVVQNHGIDTEDDYPYLGRQKTCNRNKLKRRVVTIDGYVDVPSNEEALLKAVAAQPVSVGICGSDRAFQLYSKGIFTGPCSTKLDHAVLIVGYGSENGVDYWIVKNSWGTGWGMNGYVHIMRNRGNSEGVCGINKLASYPTKSSPNPPPLPPPGPTKCSMFSYCAAGETCCCARSFLGYCLSWRCCELNSAVCCKDHQHCCPQDYPICDTNRNLCLKVGILVLFCLFDFHEAIPFRGTGNTTAAKAMSSRQSSLRSVAAEIPV
;
A
#
# COMPACT_ATOMS: atom_id res chain seq x y z
N MET A 1 -32.46 -84.63 45.94
CA MET A 1 -31.51 -83.55 46.24
C MET A 1 -30.91 -83.05 44.93
N GLY A 2 -31.22 -81.81 44.52
CA GLY A 2 -30.45 -80.92 43.60
C GLY A 2 -30.25 -81.36 42.14
N LYS A 3 -30.20 -80.51 41.10
CA LYS A 3 -30.20 -79.04 40.90
C LYS A 3 -30.68 -78.81 39.44
N PHE A 4 -31.74 -78.04 39.20
CA PHE A 4 -31.76 -76.61 38.80
C PHE A 4 -30.90 -76.21 37.58
N PHE A 5 -31.63 -75.71 36.57
CA PHE A 5 -31.24 -75.02 35.33
C PHE A 5 -30.22 -73.88 35.54
N TRP A 6 -29.52 -73.46 34.47
CA TRP A 6 -29.65 -72.13 33.85
C TRP A 6 -28.75 -72.01 32.60
N VAL A 7 -29.35 -71.58 31.49
CA VAL A 7 -28.71 -71.25 30.21
C VAL A 7 -28.26 -69.79 30.27
N PHE A 8 -27.00 -69.49 29.93
CA PHE A 8 -26.53 -68.11 29.73
C PHE A 8 -26.12 -67.91 28.27
N PHE A 9 -26.86 -67.04 27.58
CA PHE A 9 -26.46 -66.40 26.33
C PHE A 9 -25.46 -65.27 26.67
N LEU A 10 -24.27 -65.30 26.08
CA LEU A 10 -23.33 -64.17 26.08
C LEU A 10 -23.42 -63.47 24.72
N SER A 11 -24.01 -62.28 24.68
CA SER A 11 -23.88 -61.39 23.52
C SER A 11 -22.56 -60.62 23.62
N PHE A 12 -21.71 -60.78 22.60
CA PHE A 12 -20.52 -59.95 22.42
C PHE A 12 -20.93 -58.67 21.69
N ILE A 13 -20.95 -57.54 22.39
CA ILE A 13 -21.05 -56.21 21.78
C ILE A 13 -19.62 -55.79 21.41
N HIS A 14 -19.29 -55.87 20.13
CA HIS A 14 -18.10 -55.24 19.57
C HIS A 14 -18.32 -53.73 19.50
N PHE A 15 -17.70 -52.97 20.40
CA PHE A 15 -17.56 -51.53 20.23
C PHE A 15 -16.40 -51.25 19.26
N SER A 16 -16.73 -50.93 18.01
CA SER A 16 -15.82 -50.32 17.06
C SER A 16 -15.53 -48.90 17.52
N HIS A 17 -14.31 -48.63 18.00
CA HIS A 17 -13.82 -47.27 18.19
C HIS A 17 -13.60 -46.61 16.82
N LEU A 18 -14.62 -45.95 16.29
CA LEU A 18 -14.41 -44.86 15.34
C LEU A 18 -13.91 -43.66 16.15
N GLY A 19 -12.59 -43.44 16.16
CA GLY A 19 -12.00 -42.20 16.64
C GLY A 19 -12.32 -41.06 15.69
N LEU A 20 -13.49 -40.45 15.86
CA LEU A 20 -13.75 -39.10 15.37
C LEU A 20 -12.90 -38.14 16.19
N SER A 21 -11.82 -37.64 15.59
CA SER A 21 -11.05 -36.49 16.08
C SER A 21 -11.94 -35.24 16.03
N LEU A 22 -12.79 -35.05 17.05
CA LEU A 22 -13.46 -33.77 17.30
C LEU A 22 -12.43 -32.82 17.93
N SER A 23 -11.89 -31.89 17.14
CA SER A 23 -11.23 -30.70 17.70
C SER A 23 -12.25 -29.96 18.59
N SER A 24 -11.91 -29.71 19.85
CA SER A 24 -12.84 -29.11 20.81
C SER A 24 -13.22 -27.67 20.42
N PRO A 25 -14.51 -27.28 20.43
CA PRO A 25 -14.97 -25.92 20.09
C PRO A 25 -14.27 -24.80 20.87
N SER A 26 -13.82 -25.07 22.10
CA SER A 26 -13.07 -24.11 22.93
C SER A 26 -11.72 -23.71 22.32
N SER A 27 -11.02 -24.65 21.66
CA SER A 27 -9.69 -24.40 21.09
C SER A 27 -9.73 -23.48 19.88
N THR A 28 -10.79 -23.54 19.06
CA THR A 28 -10.91 -22.68 17.87
C THR A 28 -11.38 -21.28 18.24
N SER A 29 -12.24 -21.16 19.25
CA SER A 29 -12.63 -19.87 19.81
C SER A 29 -11.43 -19.10 20.37
N ASP A 30 -10.56 -19.75 21.15
CA ASP A 30 -9.33 -19.14 21.67
C ASP A 30 -8.36 -18.72 20.56
N LEU A 31 -8.27 -19.53 19.49
CA LEU A 31 -7.48 -19.21 18.30
C LEU A 31 -8.04 -17.97 17.58
N PHE A 32 -9.36 -17.88 17.42
CA PHE A 32 -10.02 -16.74 16.80
C PHE A 32 -9.83 -15.46 17.61
N GLU A 33 -9.95 -15.50 18.94
CA GLU A 33 -9.67 -14.35 19.80
C GLU A 33 -8.22 -13.86 19.68
N SER A 34 -7.27 -14.80 19.62
CA SER A 34 -5.85 -14.48 19.41
C SER A 34 -5.60 -13.88 18.03
N TRP A 35 -6.27 -14.41 17.01
CA TRP A 35 -6.23 -13.88 15.65
C TRP A 35 -6.85 -12.47 15.56
N CYS A 36 -7.98 -12.22 16.21
CA CYS A 36 -8.61 -10.90 16.26
C CYS A 36 -7.67 -9.87 16.88
N LYS A 37 -6.99 -10.22 17.98
CA LYS A 37 -5.97 -9.35 18.60
C LYS A 37 -4.80 -9.07 17.66
N LYS A 38 -4.28 -10.11 16.98
CA LYS A 38 -3.16 -9.98 16.03
C LYS A 38 -3.47 -9.03 14.87
N TYR A 39 -4.68 -9.09 14.33
CA TYR A 39 -5.09 -8.28 13.18
C TYR A 39 -5.97 -7.08 13.54
N ASN A 40 -6.07 -6.75 14.84
CA ASN A 40 -6.86 -5.64 15.38
C ASN A 40 -8.32 -5.64 14.88
N LYS A 41 -8.97 -6.80 14.91
CA LYS A 41 -10.34 -6.99 14.44
C LYS A 41 -11.35 -6.71 15.55
N THR A 42 -12.35 -5.92 15.21
CA THR A 42 -13.48 -5.58 16.10
C THR A 42 -14.78 -5.71 15.32
N TYR A 43 -15.83 -6.16 15.99
CA TYR A 43 -17.14 -6.40 15.37
C TYR A 43 -18.22 -5.54 16.03
N PRO A 44 -19.24 -5.09 15.27
CA PRO A 44 -20.29 -4.20 15.76
C PRO A 44 -21.24 -4.87 16.77
N SER A 45 -21.34 -6.19 16.75
CA SER A 45 -22.17 -6.96 17.69
C SER A 45 -21.59 -8.35 17.94
N GLU A 46 -22.07 -9.01 18.99
CA GLU A 46 -21.68 -10.39 19.30
C GLU A 46 -22.20 -11.37 18.24
N GLU A 47 -23.36 -11.09 17.65
CA GLU A 47 -23.90 -11.89 16.55
C GLU A 47 -22.99 -11.85 15.31
N GLU A 48 -22.48 -10.67 14.93
CA GLU A 48 -21.51 -10.54 13.83
C GLU A 48 -20.20 -11.25 14.18
N LYS A 49 -19.72 -11.13 15.43
CA LYS A 49 -18.53 -11.83 15.90
C LYS A 49 -18.68 -13.35 15.82
N GLN A 50 -19.81 -13.89 16.24
CA GLN A 50 -20.10 -15.31 16.16
C GLN A 50 -20.21 -15.79 14.71
N TYR A 51 -20.82 -14.99 13.82
CA TYR A 51 -20.82 -15.27 12.39
C TYR A 51 -19.40 -15.32 11.82
N ARG A 52 -18.56 -14.34 12.15
CA ARG A 52 -17.16 -14.26 11.71
C ARG A 52 -16.33 -15.44 12.22
N LEU A 53 -16.61 -15.93 13.42
CA LEU A 53 -16.02 -17.17 13.93
C LEU A 53 -16.39 -18.38 13.04
N THR A 54 -17.66 -18.52 12.61
CA THR A 54 -18.03 -19.63 11.71
C THR A 54 -17.32 -19.56 10.35
N VAL A 55 -17.12 -18.36 9.82
CA VAL A 55 -16.36 -18.14 8.58
C VAL A 55 -14.89 -18.46 8.77
N PHE A 56 -14.33 -18.06 9.92
CA PHE A 56 -12.96 -18.36 10.30
C PHE A 56 -12.73 -19.87 10.45
N GLU A 57 -13.67 -20.61 11.04
CA GLU A 57 -13.64 -22.07 11.14
C GLU A 57 -13.63 -22.76 9.77
N ASP A 58 -14.46 -22.29 8.83
CA ASP A 58 -14.47 -22.80 7.45
C ASP A 58 -13.14 -22.52 6.74
N ASN A 59 -12.58 -21.31 6.90
CA ASN A 59 -11.26 -20.97 6.36
C ASN A 59 -10.13 -21.79 7.02
N LEU A 60 -10.20 -22.05 8.33
CA LEU A 60 -9.25 -22.92 9.04
C LEU A 60 -9.28 -24.35 8.49
N ALA A 61 -10.47 -24.91 8.27
CA ALA A 61 -10.62 -26.23 7.67
C ALA A 61 -9.98 -26.28 6.27
N PHE A 62 -10.20 -25.25 5.45
CA PHE A 62 -9.60 -25.15 4.12
C PHE A 62 -8.05 -25.07 4.17
N VAL A 63 -7.51 -24.23 5.05
CA VAL A 63 -6.06 -24.09 5.28
C VAL A 63 -5.45 -25.43 5.72
N ASN A 64 -6.04 -26.08 6.71
CA ASN A 64 -5.56 -27.36 7.24
C ASN A 64 -5.56 -28.44 6.16
N ASN A 65 -6.64 -28.52 5.37
CA ASN A 65 -6.73 -29.47 4.27
C ASN A 65 -5.61 -29.25 3.24
N HIS A 66 -5.43 -28.01 2.74
CA HIS A 66 -4.37 -27.69 1.78
C HIS A 66 -2.97 -28.03 2.32
N ASN A 67 -2.67 -27.57 3.54
CA ASN A 67 -1.35 -27.75 4.14
C ASN A 67 -1.05 -29.22 4.49
N SER A 68 -2.07 -30.07 4.67
CA SER A 68 -1.90 -31.50 4.96
C SER A 68 -1.51 -32.35 3.74
N LEU A 69 -1.72 -31.87 2.51
CA LEU A 69 -1.44 -32.63 1.29
C LEU A 69 0.05 -32.84 1.02
N GLY A 70 0.93 -32.04 1.66
CA GLY A 70 2.39 -32.22 1.64
C GLY A 70 3.09 -32.01 0.28
N ASN A 71 2.34 -31.80 -0.80
CA ASN A 71 2.83 -31.72 -2.19
C ASN A 71 2.69 -30.32 -2.81
N SER A 72 2.46 -29.28 -2.00
CA SER A 72 2.34 -27.90 -2.46
C SER A 72 3.64 -27.13 -2.27
N THR A 73 4.02 -26.32 -3.27
CA THR A 73 5.15 -25.39 -3.21
C THR A 73 4.84 -24.12 -2.40
N TYR A 74 3.62 -24.00 -1.89
CA TYR A 74 3.17 -22.88 -1.08
C TYR A 74 2.27 -23.34 0.07
N ALA A 75 2.21 -22.51 1.10
CA ALA A 75 1.36 -22.73 2.27
C ALA A 75 0.31 -21.64 2.41
N LEU A 76 -0.82 -22.02 2.98
CA LEU A 76 -1.89 -21.12 3.37
C LEU A 76 -1.83 -20.84 4.88
N ASP A 77 -2.43 -19.73 5.31
CA ASP A 77 -2.55 -19.39 6.73
C ASP A 77 -3.82 -18.57 6.98
N LEU A 78 -4.21 -18.47 8.25
CA LEU A 78 -5.26 -17.59 8.73
C LEU A 78 -4.75 -16.14 8.77
N ASN A 79 -4.58 -15.57 7.59
CA ASN A 79 -4.09 -14.21 7.39
C ASN A 79 -5.15 -13.15 7.74
N ALA A 80 -4.92 -11.86 7.42
CA ALA A 80 -5.82 -10.76 7.78
C ALA A 80 -7.27 -10.87 7.21
N TYR A 81 -7.51 -11.79 6.27
CA TYR A 81 -8.78 -12.01 5.59
C TYR A 81 -9.46 -13.33 5.96
N ALA A 82 -9.00 -14.00 7.02
CA ALA A 82 -9.55 -15.27 7.46
C ALA A 82 -10.99 -15.17 8.01
N ASP A 83 -11.47 -13.97 8.35
CA ASP A 83 -12.86 -13.73 8.76
C ASP A 83 -13.81 -13.37 7.61
N LEU A 84 -13.30 -13.32 6.37
CA LEU A 84 -14.13 -13.06 5.18
C LEU A 84 -14.49 -14.36 4.49
N THR A 85 -15.76 -14.49 4.14
CA THR A 85 -16.17 -15.52 3.18
C THR A 85 -15.48 -15.24 1.85
N HIS A 86 -15.34 -16.28 1.04
CA HIS A 86 -14.75 -16.10 -0.27
C HIS A 86 -15.53 -15.12 -1.16
N HIS A 87 -16.87 -15.07 -1.01
CA HIS A 87 -17.71 -14.11 -1.72
C HIS A 87 -17.46 -12.67 -1.26
N GLU A 88 -17.43 -12.41 0.05
CA GLU A 88 -17.15 -11.07 0.60
C GLU A 88 -15.75 -10.59 0.23
N PHE A 89 -14.76 -11.50 0.24
CA PHE A 89 -13.40 -11.19 -0.18
C PHE A 89 -13.38 -10.69 -1.63
N LYS A 90 -13.97 -11.45 -2.56
CA LYS A 90 -14.03 -11.03 -3.97
C LYS A 90 -14.74 -9.70 -4.15
N ALA A 91 -15.86 -9.49 -3.46
CA ALA A 91 -16.64 -8.26 -3.57
C ALA A 91 -15.92 -7.02 -3.01
N SER A 92 -14.97 -7.20 -2.08
CA SER A 92 -14.31 -6.08 -1.38
C SER A 92 -12.84 -5.86 -1.76
N LYS A 93 -12.19 -6.82 -2.42
CA LYS A 93 -10.74 -6.80 -2.69
C LYS A 93 -10.36 -6.88 -4.16
N LEU A 94 -11.32 -7.12 -5.03
CA LEU A 94 -11.12 -7.23 -6.48
C LEU A 94 -11.83 -6.06 -7.17
N GLY A 95 -11.30 -5.63 -8.32
CA GLY A 95 -11.73 -4.37 -8.93
C GLY A 95 -11.18 -4.08 -10.32
N LEU A 96 -10.79 -5.12 -11.08
CA LEU A 96 -10.34 -4.97 -12.47
C LEU A 96 -11.44 -5.43 -13.45
N PRO A 97 -12.38 -4.55 -13.85
CA PRO A 97 -13.32 -4.87 -14.91
C PRO A 97 -12.60 -4.84 -16.27
N LEU A 98 -12.58 -5.96 -16.99
CA LEU A 98 -12.13 -6.00 -18.38
C LEU A 98 -13.34 -5.94 -19.32
N SER A 99 -13.43 -4.89 -20.14
CA SER A 99 -14.45 -4.83 -21.19
C SER A 99 -14.02 -5.63 -22.43
N ALA A 100 -14.97 -5.98 -23.30
CA ALA A 100 -14.68 -6.64 -24.57
C ALA A 100 -13.78 -5.76 -25.48
N ASN A 101 -13.91 -4.43 -25.40
CA ASN A 101 -13.10 -3.50 -26.18
C ASN A 101 -11.66 -3.46 -25.67
N ASP A 102 -11.43 -3.55 -24.36
CA ASP A 102 -10.08 -3.60 -23.79
C ASP A 102 -9.38 -4.88 -24.24
N LEU A 103 -10.08 -6.02 -24.21
CA LEU A 103 -9.57 -7.29 -24.73
C LEU A 103 -9.22 -7.22 -26.22
N ILE A 104 -9.96 -6.44 -27.02
CA ILE A 104 -9.65 -6.21 -28.44
C ILE A 104 -8.43 -5.30 -28.60
N ARG A 105 -8.31 -4.23 -27.79
CA ARG A 105 -7.15 -3.33 -27.80
C ARG A 105 -5.86 -4.06 -27.43
N LEU A 106 -5.90 -4.89 -26.38
CA LEU A 106 -4.76 -5.71 -25.96
C LEU A 106 -4.32 -6.69 -27.06
N LYS A 107 -5.25 -7.24 -27.84
CA LYS A 107 -4.94 -8.10 -28.99
C LYS A 107 -4.33 -7.34 -30.18
N ARG A 108 -4.50 -6.02 -30.25
CA ARG A 108 -3.92 -5.16 -31.30
C ARG A 108 -2.52 -4.69 -30.99
N VAL A 109 -2.04 -4.86 -29.75
CA VAL A 109 -0.63 -4.64 -29.39
C VAL A 109 0.19 -5.68 -30.16
N SER A 110 0.59 -5.28 -31.37
CA SER A 110 1.57 -6.03 -32.15
C SER A 110 2.91 -5.93 -31.42
N PRO A 111 3.83 -6.90 -31.58
CA PRO A 111 5.21 -6.70 -31.16
C PRO A 111 5.81 -5.59 -32.04
N GLY A 112 5.55 -4.33 -31.70
CA GLY A 112 6.38 -3.24 -32.17
C GLY A 112 7.78 -3.49 -31.65
N GLN A 113 8.80 -3.14 -32.44
CA GLN A 113 10.20 -3.14 -32.01
C GLN A 113 10.37 -2.15 -30.85
N GLN A 114 9.95 -2.54 -29.65
CA GLN A 114 10.44 -1.94 -28.43
C GLN A 114 11.96 -2.18 -28.43
N PRO A 115 12.78 -1.13 -28.24
CA PRO A 115 14.22 -1.31 -28.15
C PRO A 115 14.50 -2.37 -27.09
N ASP A 116 15.18 -3.47 -27.45
CA ASP A 116 15.62 -4.46 -26.47
C ASP A 116 16.81 -3.85 -25.72
N PRO A 117 16.64 -3.40 -24.47
CA PRO A 117 17.71 -2.73 -23.75
C PRO A 117 18.81 -3.72 -23.33
N PHE A 118 18.55 -5.02 -23.42
CA PHE A 118 19.48 -6.08 -23.02
C PHE A 118 20.26 -6.66 -24.20
N GLY A 119 19.71 -6.61 -25.43
CA GLY A 119 20.38 -7.10 -26.63
C GLY A 119 21.02 -8.49 -26.44
N ASP A 120 22.28 -8.63 -26.83
CA ASP A 120 23.05 -9.88 -26.70
C ASP A 120 23.59 -10.16 -25.27
N VAL A 121 23.51 -9.20 -24.34
CA VAL A 121 24.02 -9.33 -22.97
C VAL A 121 23.13 -10.25 -22.13
N GLY A 122 21.87 -10.43 -22.55
CA GLY A 122 20.88 -11.21 -21.85
C GLY A 122 20.32 -10.50 -20.61
N VAL A 123 19.16 -10.96 -20.14
CA VAL A 123 18.54 -10.48 -18.91
C VAL A 123 19.24 -11.10 -17.68
N PRO A 124 19.41 -10.36 -16.56
CA PRO A 124 19.95 -10.92 -15.33
C PRO A 124 19.17 -12.16 -14.87
N SER A 125 19.81 -13.11 -14.19
CA SER A 125 19.15 -14.32 -13.69
C SER A 125 18.12 -14.04 -12.59
N SER A 126 18.28 -12.95 -11.85
CA SER A 126 17.34 -12.49 -10.83
C SER A 126 17.39 -10.97 -10.69
N VAL A 127 16.24 -10.35 -10.45
CA VAL A 127 16.10 -8.92 -10.16
C VAL A 127 15.19 -8.76 -8.95
N ASP A 128 15.52 -7.81 -8.07
CA ASP A 128 14.66 -7.41 -6.96
C ASP A 128 14.78 -5.90 -6.73
N TRP A 129 13.85 -5.14 -7.30
CA TRP A 129 13.84 -3.68 -7.25
C TRP A 129 13.70 -3.11 -5.83
N ARG A 130 13.31 -3.94 -4.85
CA ARG A 130 13.32 -3.56 -3.43
C ARG A 130 14.75 -3.31 -2.94
N LYS A 131 15.71 -4.11 -3.41
CA LYS A 131 17.13 -4.00 -3.04
C LYS A 131 17.77 -2.72 -3.60
N GLU A 132 17.25 -2.25 -4.74
CA GLU A 132 17.65 -0.97 -5.37
C GLU A 132 16.90 0.25 -4.80
N GLY A 133 16.03 0.04 -3.80
CA GLY A 133 15.23 1.09 -3.19
C GLY A 133 14.20 1.72 -4.13
N ALA A 134 13.77 1.00 -5.18
CA ALA A 134 12.79 1.42 -6.19
C ALA A 134 11.38 0.89 -5.92
N VAL A 135 11.08 0.53 -4.67
CA VAL A 135 9.77 0.02 -4.26
C VAL A 135 9.41 0.64 -2.91
N THR A 136 8.27 1.34 -2.85
CA THR A 136 7.70 1.87 -1.61
C THR A 136 7.19 0.77 -0.69
N LYS A 137 6.82 1.11 0.55
CA LYS A 137 6.16 0.18 1.48
C LYS A 137 4.87 -0.39 0.88
N VAL A 138 4.46 -1.58 1.34
CA VAL A 138 3.16 -2.16 0.97
C VAL A 138 2.04 -1.26 1.50
N LYS A 139 1.05 -1.00 0.64
CA LYS A 139 -0.15 -0.20 0.93
C LYS A 139 -1.39 -1.11 1.00
N ASP A 140 -2.46 -0.58 1.58
CA ASP A 140 -3.79 -1.19 1.56
C ASP A 140 -4.63 -0.60 0.40
N GLN A 141 -4.29 -1.03 -0.82
CA GLN A 141 -4.81 -0.69 -2.16
C GLN A 141 -4.00 0.40 -2.91
N GLY A 142 -3.98 0.31 -4.25
CA GLY A 142 -3.33 1.30 -5.13
C GLY A 142 -2.54 0.74 -6.34
N THR A 143 -2.35 1.57 -7.38
CA THR A 143 -1.70 1.22 -8.67
C THR A 143 -0.47 2.08 -9.03
N CYS A 144 -0.04 3.03 -8.19
CA CYS A 144 1.05 3.96 -8.53
C CYS A 144 2.46 3.37 -8.49
N GLY A 145 2.64 2.14 -7.99
CA GLY A 145 3.96 1.60 -7.68
C GLY A 145 4.94 1.50 -8.86
N ALA A 146 4.46 1.36 -10.11
CA ALA A 146 5.33 1.40 -11.28
C ALA A 146 5.89 2.81 -11.56
N ILE A 147 5.09 3.86 -11.33
CA ILE A 147 5.52 5.26 -11.48
C ILE A 147 6.55 5.60 -10.40
N GLU A 148 6.30 5.19 -9.16
CA GLU A 148 7.23 5.37 -8.04
C GLU A 148 8.59 4.71 -8.34
N GLY A 149 8.57 3.49 -8.89
CA GLY A 149 9.76 2.74 -9.27
C GLY A 149 10.56 3.38 -10.39
N ILE A 150 9.93 3.70 -11.53
CA ILE A 150 10.65 4.35 -12.63
C ILE A 150 11.19 5.74 -12.23
N ASN A 151 10.45 6.47 -11.38
CA ASN A 151 10.92 7.74 -10.85
C ASN A 151 12.20 7.58 -10.03
N LYS A 152 12.27 6.56 -9.16
CA LYS A 152 13.50 6.26 -8.42
C LYS A 152 14.65 5.90 -9.36
N ILE A 153 14.40 5.07 -10.36
CA ILE A 153 15.43 4.62 -11.32
C ILE A 153 16.03 5.81 -12.08
N VAL A 154 15.19 6.73 -12.55
CA VAL A 154 15.65 7.87 -13.38
C VAL A 154 16.20 9.03 -12.55
N THR A 155 15.58 9.34 -11.41
CA THR A 155 15.89 10.56 -10.65
C THR A 155 16.70 10.32 -9.38
N GLY A 156 16.80 9.06 -8.93
CA GLY A 156 17.38 8.70 -7.64
C GLY A 156 16.45 8.95 -6.45
N SER A 157 15.27 9.54 -6.63
CA SER A 157 14.31 9.85 -5.56
C SER A 157 13.14 8.87 -5.54
N LEU A 158 12.92 8.18 -4.41
CA LEU A 158 11.72 7.37 -4.19
C LEU A 158 10.66 8.25 -3.54
N VAL A 159 9.54 8.46 -4.23
CA VAL A 159 8.43 9.30 -3.77
C VAL A 159 7.18 8.43 -3.67
N SER A 160 6.47 8.49 -2.55
CA SER A 160 5.16 7.83 -2.40
C SER A 160 4.09 8.69 -3.06
N LEU A 161 3.38 8.13 -4.04
CA LEU A 161 2.42 8.86 -4.88
C LEU A 161 0.99 8.56 -4.49
N SER A 162 0.09 9.51 -4.78
CA SER A 162 -1.32 9.44 -4.38
C SER A 162 -2.16 8.57 -5.31
N GLU A 163 -2.59 7.42 -4.83
CA GLU A 163 -3.62 6.66 -5.54
C GLU A 163 -5.02 7.29 -5.42
N GLN A 164 -5.26 8.10 -4.38
CA GLN A 164 -6.51 8.81 -4.23
C GLN A 164 -6.72 9.86 -5.32
N GLU A 165 -5.65 10.53 -5.78
CA GLU A 165 -5.73 11.45 -6.90
C GLU A 165 -6.25 10.75 -8.16
N LEU A 166 -5.70 9.56 -8.47
CA LEU A 166 -6.20 8.75 -9.60
C LEU A 166 -7.67 8.38 -9.39
N ILE A 167 -8.03 7.88 -8.21
CA ILE A 167 -9.40 7.46 -7.89
C ILE A 167 -10.39 8.62 -8.01
N ASP A 168 -10.01 9.83 -7.61
CA ASP A 168 -10.92 10.98 -7.59
C ASP A 168 -11.00 11.70 -8.94
N CYS A 169 -9.87 11.79 -9.65
CA CYS A 169 -9.68 12.71 -10.77
C CYS A 169 -9.60 12.06 -12.16
N ASP A 170 -9.19 10.80 -12.27
CA ASP A 170 -9.22 10.09 -13.55
C ASP A 170 -10.66 9.65 -13.87
N ARG A 171 -11.41 10.57 -14.49
CA ARG A 171 -12.78 10.35 -14.98
C ARG A 171 -12.89 10.26 -16.48
N SER A 172 -11.77 10.47 -17.17
CA SER A 172 -11.72 10.44 -18.62
C SER A 172 -11.36 9.04 -19.13
N PHE A 173 -10.67 8.24 -18.31
CA PHE A 173 -10.21 6.91 -18.70
C PHE A 173 -10.66 5.81 -17.73
N ASN A 174 -10.77 6.10 -16.43
CA ASN A 174 -11.15 5.14 -15.41
C ASN A 174 -12.43 5.52 -14.63
N GLU A 175 -12.93 4.58 -13.83
CA GLU A 175 -14.21 4.69 -13.09
C GLU A 175 -13.98 4.76 -11.56
N GLY A 176 -12.78 5.18 -11.13
CA GLY A 176 -12.41 5.31 -9.73
C GLY A 176 -12.55 4.02 -8.93
N CYS A 177 -13.48 3.96 -7.97
CA CYS A 177 -13.70 2.76 -7.15
C CYS A 177 -14.41 1.62 -7.88
N ASP A 178 -15.08 1.90 -9.00
CA ASP A 178 -15.75 0.87 -9.80
C ASP A 178 -14.76 0.13 -10.72
N GLY A 179 -13.49 0.53 -10.70
CA GLY A 179 -12.37 -0.14 -11.34
C GLY A 179 -11.71 0.70 -12.45
N GLY A 180 -10.71 0.10 -13.07
CA GLY A 180 -9.93 0.77 -14.11
C GLY A 180 -8.71 -0.03 -14.56
N LEU A 181 -8.04 0.45 -15.60
CA LEU A 181 -6.82 -0.12 -16.17
C LEU A 181 -5.58 0.72 -15.83
N MET A 182 -4.44 0.04 -15.69
CA MET A 182 -3.19 0.67 -15.25
C MET A 182 -2.59 1.61 -16.30
N ASP A 183 -2.73 1.28 -17.57
CA ASP A 183 -2.31 2.11 -18.71
C ASP A 183 -3.14 3.39 -18.84
N TYR A 184 -4.45 3.32 -18.60
CA TYR A 184 -5.33 4.49 -18.50
C TYR A 184 -4.93 5.43 -17.36
N ALA A 185 -4.52 4.87 -16.21
CA ALA A 185 -3.96 5.68 -15.14
C ALA A 185 -2.66 6.38 -15.58
N TYR A 186 -1.81 5.74 -16.38
CA TYR A 186 -0.62 6.39 -16.95
C TYR A 186 -0.99 7.49 -17.94
N GLU A 187 -1.95 7.25 -18.83
CA GLU A 187 -2.47 8.27 -19.75
C GLU A 187 -2.98 9.50 -18.99
N PHE A 188 -3.74 9.29 -17.91
CA PHE A 188 -4.18 10.38 -17.04
C PHE A 188 -2.99 11.17 -16.49
N VAL A 189 -1.96 10.52 -15.95
CA VAL A 189 -0.79 11.23 -15.39
C VAL A 189 -0.04 12.01 -16.46
N VAL A 190 0.08 11.47 -17.68
CA VAL A 190 0.67 12.19 -18.83
C VAL A 190 -0.15 13.45 -19.15
N GLN A 191 -1.47 13.32 -19.29
CA GLN A 191 -2.37 14.43 -19.64
C GLN A 191 -2.54 15.46 -18.52
N ASN A 192 -2.52 15.03 -17.26
CA ASN A 192 -2.54 15.89 -16.10
C ASN A 192 -1.19 16.61 -15.89
N HIS A 193 -0.15 16.20 -16.62
CA HIS A 193 1.23 16.66 -16.49
C HIS A 193 1.84 16.36 -15.12
N GLY A 194 1.46 15.22 -14.53
CA GLY A 194 2.02 14.70 -13.29
C GLY A 194 0.98 14.24 -12.29
N ILE A 195 1.48 13.83 -11.12
CA ILE A 195 0.71 13.29 -10.00
C ILE A 195 1.32 13.77 -8.68
N ASP A 196 0.48 13.97 -7.66
CA ASP A 196 0.86 14.45 -6.34
C ASP A 196 1.33 13.32 -5.41
N THR A 197 1.84 13.70 -4.24
CA THR A 197 2.30 12.74 -3.23
C THR A 197 1.16 12.16 -2.41
N GLU A 198 1.37 10.97 -1.85
CA GLU A 198 0.47 10.37 -0.86
C GLU A 198 0.25 11.28 0.35
N ASP A 199 1.28 12.00 0.81
CA ASP A 199 1.17 12.91 1.97
C ASP A 199 0.27 14.11 1.67
N ASP A 200 0.38 14.67 0.46
CA ASP A 200 -0.42 15.83 0.05
C ASP A 200 -1.84 15.44 -0.35
N TYR A 201 -2.06 14.25 -0.91
CA TYR A 201 -3.38 13.72 -1.27
C TYR A 201 -3.58 12.29 -0.73
N PRO A 202 -3.89 12.14 0.58
CA PRO A 202 -3.90 10.83 1.24
C PRO A 202 -5.01 9.88 0.75
N TYR A 203 -4.72 8.59 0.79
CA TYR A 203 -5.67 7.52 0.53
C TYR A 203 -6.81 7.47 1.56
N LEU A 204 -8.05 7.46 1.07
CA LEU A 204 -9.27 7.44 1.89
C LEU A 204 -10.06 6.14 1.71
N GLY A 205 -9.65 5.24 0.82
CA GLY A 205 -10.36 3.98 0.57
C GLY A 205 -11.74 4.14 -0.08
N ARG A 206 -12.07 5.32 -0.58
CA ARG A 206 -13.36 5.62 -1.21
C ARG A 206 -13.25 6.80 -2.15
N GLN A 207 -14.09 6.79 -3.16
CA GLN A 207 -14.18 7.87 -4.13
C GLN A 207 -14.68 9.18 -3.49
N LYS A 208 -14.04 10.28 -3.86
CA LYS A 208 -14.42 11.66 -3.55
C LYS A 208 -14.42 12.51 -4.82
N THR A 209 -14.82 13.76 -4.67
CA THR A 209 -14.72 14.76 -5.74
C THR A 209 -13.26 15.15 -5.92
N CYS A 210 -12.80 15.17 -7.17
CA CYS A 210 -11.45 15.59 -7.52
C CYS A 210 -11.08 16.96 -6.94
N ASN A 211 -10.01 17.00 -6.15
CA ASN A 211 -9.48 18.25 -5.60
C ASN A 211 -8.56 18.95 -6.61
N ARG A 212 -9.15 19.81 -7.46
CA ARG A 212 -8.44 20.56 -8.50
C ARG A 212 -7.32 21.48 -8.00
N ASN A 213 -7.31 21.84 -6.72
CA ASN A 213 -6.22 22.64 -6.16
C ASN A 213 -4.96 21.79 -5.91
N LYS A 214 -5.14 20.54 -5.47
CA LYS A 214 -4.02 19.60 -5.26
C LYS A 214 -3.41 19.13 -6.58
N LEU A 215 -4.22 18.97 -7.62
CA LEU A 215 -3.76 18.66 -9.00
C LEU A 215 -2.70 19.62 -9.57
N LYS A 216 -2.53 20.82 -9.00
CA LYS A 216 -1.56 21.81 -9.49
C LYS A 216 -0.12 21.50 -9.07
N ARG A 217 0.09 20.61 -8.09
CA ARG A 217 1.42 20.31 -7.52
C ARG A 217 2.29 19.50 -8.45
N ARG A 218 1.75 18.43 -9.06
CA ARG A 218 2.41 17.62 -10.11
C ARG A 218 3.85 17.24 -9.74
N VAL A 219 3.99 16.49 -8.65
CA VAL A 219 5.30 16.21 -8.03
C VAL A 219 6.13 15.23 -8.84
N VAL A 220 5.50 14.23 -9.46
CA VAL A 220 6.15 13.28 -10.36
C VAL A 220 5.46 13.28 -11.71
N THR A 221 6.25 13.19 -12.78
CA THR A 221 5.79 13.09 -14.17
C THR A 221 6.33 11.84 -14.85
N ILE A 222 5.60 11.38 -15.86
CA ILE A 222 6.02 10.35 -16.80
C ILE A 222 5.86 10.90 -18.22
N ASP A 223 6.67 10.40 -19.15
CA ASP A 223 6.68 10.86 -20.54
C ASP A 223 5.66 10.09 -21.41
N GLY A 224 5.26 8.90 -20.96
CA GLY A 224 4.34 8.00 -21.65
C GLY A 224 4.21 6.66 -20.93
N TYR A 225 3.75 5.64 -21.66
CA TYR A 225 3.70 4.25 -21.20
C TYR A 225 3.79 3.28 -22.37
N VAL A 226 4.05 2.02 -22.05
CA VAL A 226 4.13 0.91 -23.01
C VAL A 226 3.29 -0.25 -22.49
N ASP A 227 2.43 -0.78 -23.37
CA ASP A 227 1.76 -2.07 -23.18
C ASP A 227 2.71 -3.19 -23.59
N VAL A 228 2.95 -4.14 -22.69
CA VAL A 228 3.81 -5.30 -22.94
C VAL A 228 2.99 -6.35 -23.71
N PRO A 229 3.50 -6.90 -24.82
CA PRO A 229 2.86 -8.01 -25.51
C PRO A 229 2.60 -9.18 -24.55
N SER A 230 1.53 -9.94 -24.79
CA SER A 230 1.18 -11.11 -23.96
C SER A 230 2.15 -12.28 -24.16
N ASN A 231 3.35 -12.13 -23.62
CA ASN A 231 4.51 -12.97 -23.82
C ASN A 231 5.44 -12.86 -22.61
N GLU A 232 5.85 -14.01 -22.07
CA GLU A 232 6.65 -14.06 -20.85
C GLU A 232 8.07 -13.50 -21.03
N GLU A 233 8.68 -13.68 -22.20
CA GLU A 233 10.01 -13.14 -22.50
C GLU A 233 9.99 -11.61 -22.55
N ALA A 234 8.98 -11.03 -23.20
CA ALA A 234 8.77 -9.59 -23.23
C ALA A 234 8.53 -9.02 -21.82
N LEU A 235 7.71 -9.71 -21.02
CA LEU A 235 7.49 -9.33 -19.62
C LEU A 235 8.76 -9.43 -18.78
N LEU A 236 9.58 -10.46 -18.99
CA LEU A 236 10.86 -10.63 -18.31
C LEU A 236 11.82 -9.48 -18.62
N LYS A 237 11.96 -9.11 -19.90
CA LYS A 237 12.77 -7.95 -20.30
C LYS A 237 12.24 -6.66 -19.67
N ALA A 238 10.93 -6.43 -19.69
CA ALA A 238 10.34 -5.24 -19.06
C ALA A 238 10.63 -5.19 -17.55
N VAL A 239 10.43 -6.30 -16.82
CA VAL A 239 10.67 -6.39 -15.37
C VAL A 239 12.15 -6.25 -15.03
N ALA A 240 13.05 -6.74 -15.89
CA ALA A 240 14.48 -6.57 -15.72
C ALA A 240 14.91 -5.09 -15.84
N ALA A 241 14.14 -4.25 -16.54
CA ALA A 241 14.41 -2.83 -16.72
C ALA A 241 13.77 -1.95 -15.63
N GLN A 242 12.59 -2.32 -15.13
CA GLN A 242 11.85 -1.56 -14.11
C GLN A 242 10.68 -2.38 -13.51
N PRO A 243 10.04 -1.95 -12.40
CA PRO A 243 8.77 -2.53 -11.95
C PRO A 243 7.66 -2.39 -13.01
N VAL A 244 6.82 -3.43 -13.15
CA VAL A 244 5.77 -3.52 -14.19
C VAL A 244 4.42 -3.81 -13.55
N SER A 245 3.39 -3.06 -13.92
CA SER A 245 2.01 -3.34 -13.49
C SER A 245 1.43 -4.46 -14.32
N VAL A 246 0.77 -5.42 -13.67
CA VAL A 246 0.14 -6.58 -14.33
C VAL A 246 -1.24 -6.87 -13.78
N GLY A 247 -2.11 -7.44 -14.62
CA GLY A 247 -3.37 -8.02 -14.20
C GLY A 247 -3.23 -9.50 -13.87
N ILE A 248 -3.91 -9.96 -12.82
CA ILE A 248 -4.03 -11.37 -12.43
C ILE A 248 -5.48 -11.73 -12.11
N CYS A 249 -5.77 -13.02 -12.07
CA CYS A 249 -6.93 -13.55 -11.34
C CYS A 249 -6.53 -13.75 -9.87
N GLY A 250 -7.00 -12.88 -9.00
CA GLY A 250 -6.88 -12.96 -7.54
C GLY A 250 -8.10 -13.61 -6.86
N SER A 251 -9.09 -14.05 -7.63
CA SER A 251 -10.35 -14.63 -7.16
C SER A 251 -10.27 -16.03 -6.55
N ASP A 252 -9.12 -16.70 -6.48
CA ASP A 252 -9.09 -18.04 -5.91
C ASP A 252 -8.98 -18.03 -4.38
N ARG A 253 -9.71 -18.92 -3.70
CA ARG A 253 -9.69 -19.02 -2.22
C ARG A 253 -8.29 -19.31 -1.67
N ALA A 254 -7.48 -20.07 -2.41
CA ALA A 254 -6.08 -20.28 -2.05
C ALA A 254 -5.24 -19.00 -2.16
N PHE A 255 -5.58 -18.08 -3.07
CA PHE A 255 -4.90 -16.79 -3.19
C PHE A 255 -5.33 -15.84 -2.06
N GLN A 256 -6.61 -15.83 -1.67
CA GLN A 256 -7.11 -15.10 -0.50
C GLN A 256 -6.30 -15.46 0.76
N LEU A 257 -6.04 -16.74 0.99
CA LEU A 257 -5.40 -17.28 2.21
C LEU A 257 -3.90 -17.55 2.05
N TYR A 258 -3.28 -17.08 0.96
CA TYR A 258 -1.86 -17.27 0.70
C TYR A 258 -1.01 -16.69 1.85
N SER A 259 0.05 -17.43 2.21
CA SER A 259 1.00 -17.05 3.27
C SER A 259 2.44 -17.01 2.76
N LYS A 260 2.95 -18.10 2.20
CA LYS A 260 4.36 -18.21 1.78
C LYS A 260 4.61 -19.26 0.72
N GLY A 261 5.79 -19.22 0.11
CA GLY A 261 6.25 -20.14 -0.92
C GLY A 261 5.88 -19.69 -2.33
N ILE A 262 6.10 -20.53 -3.33
CA ILE A 262 5.84 -20.21 -4.73
C ILE A 262 4.41 -20.65 -5.08
N PHE A 263 3.53 -19.68 -5.33
CA PHE A 263 2.15 -19.92 -5.71
C PHE A 263 2.06 -20.49 -7.12
N THR A 264 1.44 -21.66 -7.24
CA THR A 264 1.30 -22.41 -8.50
C THR A 264 -0.15 -22.56 -8.96
N GLY A 265 -1.08 -21.88 -8.29
CA GLY A 265 -2.52 -22.07 -8.45
C GLY A 265 -3.08 -23.19 -7.55
N PRO A 266 -4.38 -23.54 -7.70
CA PRO A 266 -5.20 -23.25 -8.87
C PRO A 266 -5.56 -21.76 -8.99
N CYS A 267 -5.65 -21.29 -10.23
CA CYS A 267 -6.32 -20.02 -10.55
C CYS A 267 -6.82 -19.95 -11.98
N SER A 268 -7.88 -19.16 -12.21
CA SER A 268 -8.36 -18.83 -13.56
C SER A 268 -7.40 -17.88 -14.28
N THR A 269 -7.64 -17.63 -15.57
CA THR A 269 -6.96 -16.57 -16.34
C THR A 269 -7.91 -15.41 -16.70
N LYS A 270 -9.06 -15.34 -16.03
CA LYS A 270 -9.98 -14.19 -16.05
C LYS A 270 -9.48 -13.16 -15.03
N LEU A 271 -8.86 -12.10 -15.51
CA LEU A 271 -8.23 -11.10 -14.64
C LEU A 271 -9.32 -10.29 -13.90
N ASP A 272 -9.06 -10.02 -12.63
CA ASP A 272 -9.95 -9.28 -11.72
C ASP A 272 -9.19 -8.42 -10.69
N HIS A 273 -7.86 -8.48 -10.71
CA HIS A 273 -6.99 -7.76 -9.79
C HIS A 273 -5.73 -7.25 -10.48
N ALA A 274 -5.28 -6.05 -10.10
CA ALA A 274 -4.04 -5.45 -10.59
C ALA A 274 -2.96 -5.45 -9.49
N VAL A 275 -1.76 -5.86 -9.85
CA VAL A 275 -0.60 -6.00 -8.95
C VAL A 275 0.67 -5.49 -9.63
N LEU A 276 1.76 -5.40 -8.87
CA LEU A 276 3.04 -4.91 -9.37
C LEU A 276 4.09 -6.02 -9.31
N ILE A 277 4.69 -6.38 -10.44
CA ILE A 277 5.90 -7.19 -10.47
C ILE A 277 7.09 -6.30 -10.14
N VAL A 278 7.82 -6.65 -9.09
CA VAL A 278 9.01 -5.90 -8.61
C VAL A 278 10.30 -6.69 -8.78
N GLY A 279 10.25 -7.84 -9.43
CA GLY A 279 11.42 -8.68 -9.63
C GLY A 279 11.06 -10.10 -10.03
N TYR A 280 12.09 -10.93 -10.12
CA TYR A 280 12.00 -12.36 -10.38
C TYR A 280 13.24 -13.08 -9.88
N GLY A 281 13.14 -14.39 -9.74
CA GLY A 281 14.27 -15.24 -9.40
C GLY A 281 13.93 -16.71 -9.60
N SER A 282 14.78 -17.56 -9.04
CA SER A 282 14.65 -19.01 -9.12
C SER A 282 15.00 -19.62 -7.78
N GLU A 283 14.23 -20.60 -7.33
CA GLU A 283 14.48 -21.36 -6.11
C GLU A 283 14.21 -22.83 -6.38
N ASN A 284 15.19 -23.70 -6.10
CA ASN A 284 15.10 -25.16 -6.30
C ASN A 284 14.65 -25.56 -7.72
N GLY A 285 15.10 -24.83 -8.74
CA GLY A 285 14.74 -25.07 -10.15
C GLY A 285 13.34 -24.58 -10.55
N VAL A 286 12.65 -23.85 -9.67
CA VAL A 286 11.36 -23.21 -9.96
C VAL A 286 11.57 -21.70 -10.09
N ASP A 287 11.27 -21.17 -11.27
CA ASP A 287 11.29 -19.75 -11.53
C ASP A 287 10.03 -19.06 -11.00
N TYR A 288 10.17 -17.84 -10.50
CA TYR A 288 9.05 -17.08 -9.96
C TYR A 288 9.16 -15.58 -10.20
N TRP A 289 8.00 -14.93 -10.30
CA TRP A 289 7.84 -13.49 -10.17
C TRP A 289 7.78 -13.08 -8.72
N ILE A 290 8.40 -11.96 -8.35
CA ILE A 290 8.20 -11.29 -7.06
C ILE A 290 7.13 -10.23 -7.26
N VAL A 291 5.96 -10.44 -6.65
CA VAL A 291 4.79 -9.58 -6.87
C VAL A 291 4.45 -8.85 -5.58
N LYS A 292 4.41 -7.52 -5.64
CA LYS A 292 3.87 -6.65 -4.59
C LYS A 292 2.36 -6.58 -4.74
N ASN A 293 1.64 -6.97 -3.70
CA ASN A 293 0.20 -6.82 -3.62
C ASN A 293 -0.18 -5.54 -2.87
N SER A 294 -1.46 -5.23 -2.85
CA SER A 294 -2.04 -4.02 -2.27
C SER A 294 -3.08 -4.36 -1.20
N TRP A 295 -2.82 -5.42 -0.43
CA TRP A 295 -3.70 -5.95 0.62
C TRP A 295 -3.05 -5.91 2.01
N GLY A 296 -2.09 -5.02 2.20
CA GLY A 296 -1.40 -4.83 3.46
C GLY A 296 -0.37 -5.92 3.77
N THR A 297 0.39 -5.71 4.84
CA THR A 297 1.44 -6.64 5.27
C THR A 297 0.89 -7.89 5.96
N GLY A 298 -0.38 -7.87 6.36
CA GLY A 298 -1.07 -8.99 7.00
C GLY A 298 -1.43 -10.14 6.05
N TRP A 299 -1.15 -10.02 4.75
CA TRP A 299 -1.38 -11.02 3.71
C TRP A 299 -0.06 -11.44 3.05
N GLY A 300 0.06 -12.72 2.70
CA GLY A 300 1.24 -13.26 2.04
C GLY A 300 2.55 -13.03 2.81
N MET A 301 3.65 -12.89 2.08
CA MET A 301 4.98 -12.67 2.64
C MET A 301 5.21 -11.17 2.86
N ASN A 302 4.60 -10.61 3.92
CA ASN A 302 4.59 -9.18 4.20
C ASN A 302 4.01 -8.34 3.05
N GLY A 303 2.91 -8.79 2.45
CA GLY A 303 2.25 -8.13 1.32
C GLY A 303 2.77 -8.55 -0.06
N TYR A 304 3.66 -9.54 -0.13
CA TYR A 304 4.21 -10.07 -1.38
C TYR A 304 3.78 -11.51 -1.62
N VAL A 305 3.77 -11.92 -2.89
CA VAL A 305 3.63 -13.31 -3.32
C VAL A 305 4.70 -13.63 -4.35
N HIS A 306 5.24 -14.85 -4.28
CA HIS A 306 6.01 -15.41 -5.38
C HIS A 306 5.04 -16.20 -6.27
N ILE A 307 4.96 -15.87 -7.56
CA ILE A 307 4.08 -16.56 -8.52
C ILE A 307 4.97 -17.32 -9.50
N MET A 308 4.69 -18.61 -9.70
CA MET A 308 5.48 -19.47 -10.59
C MET A 308 5.51 -18.92 -12.02
N ARG A 309 6.70 -19.01 -12.63
CA ARG A 309 7.01 -18.60 -14.00
C ARG A 309 7.49 -19.80 -14.83
N ASN A 310 7.62 -19.64 -16.14
CA ASN A 310 8.17 -20.64 -17.06
C ASN A 310 7.42 -21.99 -17.03
N ARG A 311 6.09 -21.96 -16.85
CA ARG A 311 5.25 -23.17 -16.77
C ARG A 311 4.82 -23.71 -18.16
N GLY A 312 5.23 -23.07 -19.25
CA GLY A 312 4.84 -23.46 -20.62
C GLY A 312 3.41 -23.08 -21.04
N ASN A 313 2.65 -22.39 -20.18
CA ASN A 313 1.40 -21.72 -20.55
C ASN A 313 1.70 -20.28 -20.99
N SER A 314 1.25 -19.88 -22.18
CA SER A 314 1.44 -18.52 -22.70
C SER A 314 0.79 -17.45 -21.83
N GLU A 315 -0.34 -17.75 -21.17
CA GLU A 315 -1.03 -16.80 -20.30
C GLU A 315 -0.36 -16.61 -18.92
N GLY A 316 0.57 -17.49 -18.54
CA GLY A 316 1.17 -17.50 -17.20
C GLY A 316 0.21 -17.98 -16.10
N VAL A 317 0.75 -18.19 -14.88
CA VAL A 317 -0.08 -18.54 -13.71
C VAL A 317 -0.98 -17.34 -13.37
N CYS A 318 -2.26 -17.63 -13.16
CA CYS A 318 -3.33 -16.64 -12.91
C CYS A 318 -3.50 -15.58 -14.01
N GLY A 319 -3.03 -15.86 -15.23
CA GLY A 319 -3.11 -14.92 -16.35
C GLY A 319 -2.10 -13.78 -16.28
N ILE A 320 -1.05 -13.87 -15.47
CA ILE A 320 -0.10 -12.77 -15.21
C ILE A 320 0.60 -12.24 -16.47
N ASN A 321 0.68 -13.03 -17.55
CA ASN A 321 1.29 -12.60 -18.82
C ASN A 321 0.28 -11.94 -19.77
N LYS A 322 -1.00 -11.76 -19.38
CA LYS A 322 -2.07 -11.32 -20.30
C LYS A 322 -2.24 -9.81 -20.41
N LEU A 323 -1.98 -9.09 -19.33
CA LEU A 323 -2.16 -7.65 -19.23
C LEU A 323 -0.99 -7.10 -18.43
N ALA A 324 -0.06 -6.45 -19.11
CA ALA A 324 1.10 -5.85 -18.48
C ALA A 324 1.41 -4.52 -19.15
N SER A 325 1.72 -3.50 -18.36
CA SER A 325 2.12 -2.18 -18.85
C SER A 325 3.05 -1.50 -17.87
N TYR A 326 3.87 -0.59 -18.39
CA TYR A 326 4.79 0.19 -17.57
C TYR A 326 4.90 1.64 -18.06
N PRO A 327 5.09 2.62 -17.15
CA PRO A 327 5.30 4.00 -17.52
C PRO A 327 6.73 4.22 -18.04
N THR A 328 6.91 5.16 -18.97
CA THR A 328 8.21 5.59 -19.46
C THR A 328 8.59 6.95 -18.86
N LYS A 329 9.87 7.10 -18.51
CA LYS A 329 10.42 8.36 -18.00
C LYS A 329 11.89 8.49 -18.40
N SER A 330 12.24 9.66 -18.86
CA SER A 330 13.58 10.09 -19.25
C SER A 330 13.92 11.46 -18.65
N SER A 331 12.89 12.26 -18.33
CA SER A 331 13.04 13.60 -17.79
C SER A 331 13.07 13.62 -16.25
N PRO A 332 13.78 14.58 -15.62
CA PRO A 332 13.67 14.82 -14.19
C PRO A 332 12.25 15.28 -13.81
N ASN A 333 11.93 15.24 -12.52
CA ASN A 333 10.66 15.78 -12.04
C ASN A 333 10.58 17.29 -12.21
N PRO A 334 9.36 17.86 -12.29
CA PRO A 334 9.18 19.30 -12.25
C PRO A 334 9.88 19.89 -11.03
N PRO A 335 10.47 21.10 -11.14
CA PRO A 335 10.97 21.78 -9.96
C PRO A 335 9.83 21.93 -8.95
N PRO A 336 10.11 21.82 -7.64
CA PRO A 336 9.11 22.07 -6.61
C PRO A 336 8.40 23.39 -6.91
N LEU A 337 7.08 23.44 -6.73
CA LEU A 337 6.34 24.69 -6.90
C LEU A 337 7.09 25.80 -6.16
N PRO A 338 7.32 26.96 -6.79
CA PRO A 338 7.93 28.07 -6.09
C PRO A 338 7.11 28.33 -4.83
N PRO A 339 7.77 28.59 -3.69
CA PRO A 339 7.05 28.91 -2.46
C PRO A 339 6.05 30.03 -2.79
N PRO A 340 4.83 29.99 -2.24
CA PRO A 340 3.82 30.98 -2.55
C PRO A 340 4.44 32.36 -2.39
N GLY A 341 4.25 33.22 -3.40
CA GLY A 341 4.74 34.60 -3.37
C GLY A 341 4.30 35.30 -2.07
N PRO A 342 4.92 36.44 -1.72
CA PRO A 342 4.80 37.05 -0.40
C PRO A 342 3.36 37.10 0.12
N THR A 343 3.10 36.48 1.26
CA THR A 343 1.76 36.36 1.83
C THR A 343 1.26 37.75 2.21
N LYS A 344 0.24 38.26 1.50
CA LYS A 344 -0.33 39.57 1.79
C LYS A 344 -1.15 39.52 3.08
N CYS A 345 -0.71 40.23 4.11
CA CYS A 345 -1.39 40.31 5.41
C CYS A 345 -2.37 41.49 5.48
N SER A 346 -2.01 42.60 4.86
CA SER A 346 -2.84 43.81 4.79
C SER A 346 -2.60 44.58 3.50
N MET A 347 -3.23 45.73 3.31
CA MET A 347 -2.99 46.61 2.16
C MET A 347 -1.51 47.00 2.00
N PHE A 348 -0.75 47.10 3.10
CA PHE A 348 0.65 47.53 3.12
C PHE A 348 1.59 46.55 3.83
N SER A 349 1.11 45.35 4.17
CA SER A 349 1.89 44.37 4.94
C SER A 349 1.94 43.03 4.22
N TYR A 350 3.14 42.49 4.11
CA TYR A 350 3.43 41.24 3.43
C TYR A 350 4.43 40.44 4.25
N CYS A 351 4.29 39.12 4.24
CA CYS A 351 5.30 38.20 4.76
C CYS A 351 6.10 37.58 3.62
N ALA A 352 7.26 37.03 3.93
CA ALA A 352 8.09 36.36 2.94
C ALA A 352 7.37 35.12 2.38
N ALA A 353 7.93 34.59 1.29
CA ALA A 353 7.35 33.43 0.62
C ALA A 353 7.23 32.23 1.58
N GLY A 354 6.03 31.66 1.69
CA GLY A 354 5.72 30.54 2.60
C GLY A 354 5.32 30.93 4.03
N GLU A 355 5.63 32.15 4.49
CA GLU A 355 5.30 32.58 5.85
C GLU A 355 3.80 32.86 6.03
N THR A 356 3.27 32.61 7.23
CA THR A 356 1.89 32.95 7.58
C THR A 356 1.80 34.32 8.27
N CYS A 357 0.81 35.12 7.89
CA CYS A 357 0.44 36.35 8.56
C CYS A 357 -0.21 36.07 9.93
N CYS A 358 0.43 36.50 11.01
CA CYS A 358 -0.08 36.39 12.37
C CYS A 358 -0.45 37.77 12.91
N CYS A 359 -1.69 37.93 13.38
CA CYS A 359 -2.13 39.21 13.92
C CYS A 359 -1.42 39.47 15.24
N ALA A 360 -0.66 40.56 15.35
CA ALA A 360 0.10 40.89 16.55
C ALA A 360 -0.65 41.85 17.50
N ARG A 361 -1.59 42.64 16.96
CA ARG A 361 -2.49 43.50 17.74
C ARG A 361 -3.85 43.53 17.09
N SER A 362 -4.88 43.18 17.84
CA SER A 362 -6.28 43.24 17.41
C SER A 362 -7.06 44.27 18.22
N PHE A 363 -8.04 44.92 17.59
CA PHE A 363 -9.00 45.80 18.24
C PHE A 363 -10.37 45.59 17.61
N LEU A 364 -11.38 45.28 18.43
CA LEU A 364 -12.76 45.01 17.99
C LEU A 364 -12.85 44.00 16.82
N GLY A 365 -12.00 42.96 16.83
CA GLY A 365 -11.97 41.93 15.79
C GLY A 365 -11.17 42.28 14.53
N TYR A 366 -10.63 43.51 14.43
CA TYR A 366 -9.75 43.93 13.34
C TYR A 366 -8.28 43.85 13.73
N CYS A 367 -7.44 43.35 12.83
CA CYS A 367 -6.00 43.33 13.06
C CYS A 367 -5.37 44.68 12.70
N LEU A 368 -4.77 45.36 13.69
CA LEU A 368 -4.10 46.65 13.53
C LEU A 368 -2.64 46.50 13.08
N SER A 369 -2.00 45.35 13.37
CA SER A 369 -0.62 45.08 12.97
C SER A 369 -0.37 43.59 12.78
N TRP A 370 0.42 43.25 11.76
CA TRP A 370 0.75 41.88 11.39
C TRP A 370 2.21 41.56 11.68
N ARG A 371 2.49 40.30 12.00
CA ARG A 371 3.82 39.68 12.07
C ARG A 371 3.85 38.44 11.18
N CYS A 372 5.04 37.98 10.87
CA CYS A 372 5.24 36.81 10.05
C CYS A 372 5.67 35.63 10.90
N CYS A 373 5.00 34.49 10.69
CA CYS A 373 5.48 33.22 11.20
C CYS A 373 6.59 32.72 10.27
N GLU A 374 7.81 32.57 10.79
CA GLU A 374 9.00 32.06 10.06
C GLU A 374 8.91 30.54 9.73
N LEU A 375 7.69 30.04 9.56
CA LEU A 375 7.35 28.65 9.32
C LEU A 375 6.39 28.59 8.13
N ASN A 376 6.62 27.64 7.23
CA ASN A 376 5.78 27.44 6.06
C ASN A 376 4.35 27.06 6.47
N SER A 377 3.36 27.82 5.99
CA SER A 377 1.93 27.54 6.20
C SER A 377 1.57 27.32 7.68
N ALA A 378 2.25 28.03 8.58
CA ALA A 378 2.07 27.91 10.01
C ALA A 378 0.70 28.37 10.51
N VAL A 379 0.26 27.82 11.63
CA VAL A 379 -0.93 28.25 12.37
C VAL A 379 -0.52 29.32 13.38
N CYS A 380 -1.13 30.49 13.29
CA CYS A 380 -0.99 31.58 14.27
C CYS A 380 -1.82 31.24 15.52
N CYS A 381 -1.15 31.17 16.68
CA CYS A 381 -1.80 30.85 17.94
C CYS A 381 -2.66 32.02 18.45
N LYS A 382 -3.67 31.70 19.28
CA LYS A 382 -4.60 32.71 19.83
C LYS A 382 -3.93 33.77 20.71
N ASP A 383 -2.73 33.47 21.21
CA ASP A 383 -1.93 34.41 22.00
C ASP A 383 -1.24 35.49 21.16
N HIS A 384 -1.35 35.41 19.82
CA HIS A 384 -0.77 36.38 18.88
C HIS A 384 0.77 36.46 18.92
N GLN A 385 1.43 35.52 19.60
CA GLN A 385 2.88 35.51 19.81
C GLN A 385 3.55 34.30 19.19
N HIS A 386 2.87 33.15 19.22
CA HIS A 386 3.44 31.88 18.79
C HIS A 386 2.83 31.39 17.47
N CYS A 387 3.64 30.61 16.76
CA CYS A 387 3.25 29.94 15.53
C CYS A 387 3.58 28.46 15.63
N CYS A 388 2.67 27.63 15.13
CA CYS A 388 2.88 26.20 15.01
C CYS A 388 3.02 25.79 13.54
N PRO A 389 3.89 24.83 13.21
CA PRO A 389 3.97 24.33 11.84
C PRO A 389 2.66 23.62 11.46
N GLN A 390 2.40 23.54 10.16
CA GLN A 390 1.17 22.95 9.61
C GLN A 390 0.93 21.51 10.13
N ASP A 391 2.00 20.73 10.34
CA ASP A 391 1.92 19.35 10.82
C ASP A 391 1.57 19.23 12.32
N TYR A 392 1.71 20.32 13.08
CA TYR A 392 1.38 20.40 14.51
C TYR A 392 0.43 21.57 14.79
N PRO A 393 -0.76 21.64 14.17
CA PRO A 393 -1.53 22.88 14.07
C PRO A 393 -2.21 23.28 15.40
N ILE A 394 -2.18 22.44 16.44
CA ILE A 394 -2.82 22.70 17.72
C ILE A 394 -1.86 23.45 18.63
N CYS A 395 -2.20 24.68 18.99
CA CYS A 395 -1.42 25.49 19.94
C CYS A 395 -1.81 25.17 21.40
N ASP A 396 -0.89 24.62 22.19
CA ASP A 396 -0.97 24.60 23.65
C ASP A 396 -0.10 25.73 24.22
N THR A 397 -0.72 26.89 24.38
CA THR A 397 -0.07 28.11 24.87
C THR A 397 0.27 28.06 26.36
N ASN A 398 -0.28 27.10 27.12
CA ASN A 398 0.03 26.94 28.55
C ASN A 398 1.33 26.16 28.75
N ARG A 399 1.59 25.18 27.88
CA ARG A 399 2.79 24.33 27.94
C ARG A 399 3.89 24.74 26.97
N ASN A 400 3.65 25.76 26.17
CA ASN A 400 4.54 26.22 25.10
C ASN A 400 4.80 25.18 23.99
N LEU A 401 3.75 24.44 23.60
CA LEU A 401 3.85 23.31 22.68
C LEU A 401 2.91 23.44 21.48
N CYS A 402 3.38 22.93 20.34
CA CYS A 402 2.55 22.57 19.20
C CYS A 402 2.25 21.08 19.24
N LEU A 403 0.97 20.73 19.16
CA LEU A 403 0.48 19.36 19.23
C LEU A 403 -0.01 18.93 17.84
N LYS A 404 0.30 17.69 17.50
CA LYS A 404 -0.17 17.05 16.27
C LYS A 404 -1.65 16.75 16.37
N VAL A 405 -2.38 16.90 15.27
CA VAL A 405 -3.74 16.35 15.19
C VAL A 405 -3.59 14.84 15.12
N GLY A 406 -3.89 14.15 16.22
CA GLY A 406 -4.04 12.70 16.19
C GLY A 406 -5.19 12.34 15.25
N ILE A 407 -4.95 11.42 14.32
CA ILE A 407 -6.04 10.75 13.60
C ILE A 407 -6.92 10.11 14.66
N LEU A 408 -8.20 10.48 14.64
CA LEU A 408 -9.20 10.00 15.58
C LEU A 408 -9.42 8.49 15.36
N VAL A 409 -8.64 7.65 16.05
CA VAL A 409 -8.95 6.24 16.27
C VAL A 409 -9.42 6.11 17.70
N LEU A 410 -10.73 6.25 17.86
CA LEU A 410 -11.60 5.68 18.88
C LEU A 410 -10.95 5.17 20.20
N PHE A 411 -10.37 6.02 21.03
CA PHE A 411 -10.23 5.76 22.47
C PHE A 411 -10.37 7.08 23.24
N CYS A 412 -11.31 7.12 24.18
CA CYS A 412 -11.32 8.15 25.22
C CYS A 412 -10.08 7.94 26.09
N LEU A 413 -8.97 8.59 25.73
CA LEU A 413 -7.84 9.03 26.56
C LEU A 413 -6.89 9.77 25.59
N PHE A 414 -6.79 11.10 25.71
CA PHE A 414 -5.89 11.92 24.89
C PHE A 414 -4.44 11.66 25.29
N ASP A 415 -3.76 10.76 24.60
CA ASP A 415 -2.31 10.58 24.71
C ASP A 415 -1.60 11.33 23.57
N PHE A 416 -1.22 12.58 23.83
CA PHE A 416 -0.41 13.42 22.93
C PHE A 416 1.04 12.90 22.90
N HIS A 417 1.34 11.89 22.08
CA HIS A 417 2.69 11.31 22.00
C HIS A 417 3.69 12.08 21.12
N GLU A 418 3.28 13.15 20.42
CA GLU A 418 4.20 14.00 19.66
C GLU A 418 3.92 15.49 19.91
N ALA A 419 4.86 16.17 20.55
CA ALA A 419 4.83 17.61 20.80
C ALA A 419 6.18 18.24 20.46
N ILE A 420 6.15 19.46 19.92
CA ILE A 420 7.35 20.25 19.64
C ILE A 420 7.21 21.65 20.26
N PRO A 421 8.32 22.29 20.70
CA PRO A 421 8.28 23.64 21.26
C PRO A 421 7.93 24.70 20.19
N PHE A 422 7.32 25.81 20.62
CA PHE A 422 7.04 26.96 19.74
C PHE A 422 8.31 27.58 19.12
N ARG A 423 8.15 28.21 17.96
CA ARG A 423 9.09 29.24 17.45
C ARG A 423 8.50 30.64 17.67
N GLY A 424 9.33 31.58 18.13
CA GLY A 424 8.93 32.96 18.36
C GLY A 424 8.81 33.78 17.08
N THR A 425 8.01 34.85 17.12
CA THR A 425 7.88 35.82 16.02
C THR A 425 8.99 36.88 16.13
N GLY A 426 9.99 36.81 15.24
CA GLY A 426 11.18 37.66 15.30
C GLY A 426 10.98 39.08 14.74
N ASN A 427 11.37 40.09 15.52
CA ASN A 427 12.06 41.28 15.01
C ASN A 427 13.01 41.78 16.11
N THR A 428 14.15 41.13 16.28
CA THR A 428 15.27 41.58 17.11
C THR A 428 16.53 40.81 16.74
N THR A 429 17.64 41.52 16.68
CA THR A 429 19.01 41.15 16.26
C THR A 429 19.72 40.10 17.14
N ALA A 430 18.99 39.14 17.74
CA ALA A 430 19.52 38.19 18.72
C ALA A 430 19.33 36.70 18.36
N ALA A 431 19.08 36.36 17.10
CA ALA A 431 18.94 34.96 16.64
C ALA A 431 20.09 34.46 15.76
N LYS A 432 21.31 34.98 15.94
CA LYS A 432 22.51 34.51 15.21
C LYS A 432 23.50 33.69 16.04
N ALA A 433 23.14 33.28 17.26
CA ALA A 433 24.05 32.57 18.16
C ALA A 433 23.77 31.06 18.34
N MET A 434 22.71 30.50 17.74
CA MET A 434 22.36 29.07 17.91
C MET A 434 22.58 28.20 16.68
N SER A 435 23.05 28.75 15.55
CA SER A 435 23.39 27.97 14.34
C SER A 435 24.87 27.58 14.24
N SER A 436 25.76 28.03 15.13
CA SER A 436 27.20 27.72 15.07
C SER A 436 27.69 26.68 16.09
N ARG A 437 26.81 26.10 16.91
CA ARG A 437 27.16 25.05 17.88
C ARG A 437 26.77 23.63 17.50
N GLN A 438 26.18 23.42 16.31
CA GLN A 438 25.83 22.09 15.81
C GLN A 438 26.76 21.56 14.70
N SER A 439 27.73 22.36 14.24
CA SER A 439 28.76 21.95 13.28
C SER A 439 30.12 21.58 13.91
N SER A 440 30.24 21.56 15.25
CA SER A 440 31.50 21.23 15.95
C SER A 440 31.47 19.92 16.75
N LEU A 441 30.46 19.06 16.55
CA LEU A 441 30.36 17.75 17.22
C LEU A 441 30.20 16.58 16.22
N ARG A 442 30.72 16.76 14.99
CA ARG A 442 30.92 15.67 14.01
C ARG A 442 32.35 15.68 13.48
N SER A 443 33.32 15.65 14.39
CA SER A 443 34.67 15.17 14.13
C SER A 443 35.29 14.85 15.48
N VAL A 444 35.18 13.59 15.92
CA VAL A 444 36.06 12.84 16.85
C VAL A 444 35.22 11.61 17.25
N ALA A 445 35.30 10.56 16.43
CA ALA A 445 35.00 9.17 16.80
C ALA A 445 35.37 8.26 15.61
N ALA A 446 36.64 8.30 15.22
CA ALA A 446 37.27 7.26 14.42
C ALA A 446 38.73 7.27 14.83
N GLU A 447 39.11 6.27 15.63
CA GLU A 447 40.46 5.75 15.92
C GLU A 447 40.53 5.29 17.39
N ILE A 448 40.39 3.98 17.62
CA ILE A 448 41.32 3.19 18.45
C ILE A 448 41.46 1.79 17.81
N PRO A 449 42.70 1.29 17.61
CA PRO A 449 43.00 0.03 16.91
C PRO A 449 43.16 -1.18 17.84
N VAL A 450 43.38 -2.33 17.17
CA VAL A 450 43.68 -3.71 17.61
C VAL A 450 42.48 -4.65 17.68
#